data_AF-A0A1Q5MJ18-F1
#
_entry.id   AF-A0A1Q5MJ18-F1
#
_cell.length_a   1.000
_cell.length_b   1.000
_cell.length_c   1.000
_cell.angle_alpha   90.00
_cell.angle_beta   90.00
_cell.angle_gamma   90.00
#
_symmetry.space_group_name_H-M   'P 1'
#
loop_
_entity.id
_entity.type
_entity.pdbx_description
1 polymer ?
#
loop_
_entity_poly.entity_id
_entity_poly.type
_entity_poly.pdbx_seq_one_letter_code
_entity_poly.pdbx_strand_id
1 'polypeptide(L)'
;MPSQSAPAQLDVISRSEWGARPPRDVVKVAYGQRIGFAVHYSAANKYQTVRAIQNYHMDSNGWDDIGYNFLVDWQGRIYEGRGWDNLGAHIAGHNTTHFGVCFIGVDGDATAAAKNAIRSLYHAANERTNKVLDATYHGALASTQCPGSALRLWVINGMSGSTLPIGGSDPGTPGTGLVSVRSVSAQQRAVNSLGYSPPLDVDGSFGPLTSAGVKWLQTKVGTDPDGLWGPLTEAAYVAYIGKGGGGGGYAAIRSIAAQQIAVNGLGHTPPLDVDGSFGPLTEAGVKWLQTKVGTAPDGLWGPDTEQAYATYTGSPNFGGGGVTTIRSVRSQQSAVNGLGHTPALDVDGVFGPLTEAGVKWLQTKVGAAADGMWGPATEAAYTAYTDGERLTVDGEFGPATIAATQRAIGVTADGEWGPASKRALQQHLNTWAGADLVVDGDIGQATVKAMQQHLNKMTGAGLVVDGDWGAGTTRALQTALNQGRF
;
A
#
# COMPACT_ATOMS: atom_id res chain seq x y z
N MET A 1 39.24 13.25 -2.92
CA MET A 1 37.90 13.37 -3.52
C MET A 1 37.63 12.09 -4.31
N PRO A 2 36.75 11.19 -3.84
CA PRO A 2 36.06 10.27 -4.73
C PRO A 2 34.63 10.80 -4.99
N SER A 3 34.26 10.82 -6.26
CA SER A 3 32.96 11.22 -6.81
C SER A 3 31.83 10.33 -6.30
N GLN A 4 30.75 10.92 -5.77
CA GLN A 4 29.50 10.20 -5.52
C GLN A 4 28.87 9.81 -6.87
N SER A 5 28.79 8.51 -7.13
CA SER A 5 28.22 7.93 -8.35
C SER A 5 26.72 8.21 -8.46
N ALA A 6 26.26 8.51 -9.67
CA ALA A 6 24.85 8.65 -10.03
C ALA A 6 24.02 7.41 -9.64
N PRO A 7 22.67 7.47 -9.48
CA PRO A 7 21.87 6.24 -9.44
C PRO A 7 22.25 5.39 -10.65
N ALA A 8 22.33 4.07 -10.46
CA ALA A 8 22.65 3.15 -11.53
C ALA A 8 21.63 3.33 -12.67
N GLN A 9 22.07 4.00 -13.73
CA GLN A 9 21.31 4.21 -14.95
C GLN A 9 21.28 2.89 -15.71
N LEU A 10 20.13 2.56 -16.29
CA LEU A 10 20.04 1.43 -17.22
C LEU A 10 20.45 1.90 -18.60
N ASP A 11 21.60 1.44 -19.08
CA ASP A 11 22.01 1.74 -20.44
C ASP A 11 21.28 0.82 -21.42
N VAL A 12 20.72 1.43 -22.48
CA VAL A 12 20.29 0.70 -23.66
C VAL A 12 21.53 0.38 -24.46
N ILE A 13 21.84 -0.92 -24.55
CA ILE A 13 22.86 -1.42 -25.47
C ILE A 13 22.33 -1.19 -26.87
N SER A 14 22.89 -0.20 -27.55
CA SER A 14 22.46 0.25 -28.87
C SER A 14 22.68 -0.82 -29.93
N ARG A 15 22.00 -0.67 -31.06
CA ARG A 15 22.17 -1.55 -32.22
C ARG A 15 23.63 -1.73 -32.63
N SER A 16 24.43 -0.67 -32.62
CA SER A 16 25.86 -0.76 -32.96
C SER A 16 26.65 -1.55 -31.92
N GLU A 17 26.38 -1.35 -30.63
CA GLU A 17 27.10 -2.01 -29.53
C GLU A 17 26.89 -3.52 -29.48
N TRP A 18 25.67 -4.01 -29.68
CA TRP A 18 25.43 -5.46 -29.76
C TRP A 18 25.68 -6.02 -31.17
N GLY A 19 26.01 -5.17 -32.15
CA GLY A 19 26.45 -5.52 -33.50
C GLY A 19 25.33 -5.83 -34.51
N ALA A 20 24.14 -5.24 -34.33
CA ALA A 20 22.93 -5.45 -35.13
C ALA A 20 23.21 -5.58 -36.63
N ARG A 21 22.62 -6.59 -37.28
CA ARG A 21 22.58 -6.60 -38.75
C ARG A 21 21.74 -5.41 -39.23
N PRO A 22 22.06 -4.81 -40.39
CA PRO A 22 21.20 -3.82 -41.01
C PRO A 22 19.79 -4.39 -41.25
N PRO A 23 18.72 -3.63 -40.94
CA PRO A 23 17.37 -4.03 -41.31
C PRO A 23 17.20 -4.03 -42.84
N ARG A 24 16.33 -4.90 -43.38
CA ARG A 24 15.98 -4.89 -44.81
C ARG A 24 15.07 -3.72 -45.18
N ASP A 25 14.19 -3.32 -44.25
CA ASP A 25 13.30 -2.17 -44.37
C ASP A 25 13.02 -1.55 -42.99
N VAL A 26 12.66 -0.27 -42.98
CA VAL A 26 12.34 0.51 -41.76
C VAL A 26 11.10 1.35 -41.99
N VAL A 27 10.03 1.03 -41.27
CA VAL A 27 8.80 1.83 -41.25
C VAL A 27 8.73 2.64 -39.95
N LYS A 28 8.61 3.97 -40.06
CA LYS A 28 8.46 4.87 -38.92
C LYS A 28 7.00 4.94 -38.46
N VAL A 29 6.78 5.07 -37.15
CA VAL A 29 5.46 5.19 -36.51
C VAL A 29 5.46 6.44 -35.63
N ALA A 30 4.46 7.30 -35.81
CA ALA A 30 4.31 8.48 -34.97
C ALA A 30 3.88 8.09 -33.55
N TYR A 31 4.44 8.73 -32.52
CA TYR A 31 4.05 8.48 -31.12
C TYR A 31 2.55 8.71 -30.84
N GLY A 32 1.90 9.59 -31.61
CA GLY A 32 0.45 9.78 -31.55
C GLY A 32 -0.36 8.52 -31.84
N GLN A 33 0.19 7.55 -32.57
CA GLN A 33 -0.45 6.27 -32.89
C GLN A 33 -0.20 5.20 -31.82
N ARG A 34 0.74 5.42 -30.89
CA ARG A 34 1.04 4.49 -29.79
C ARG A 34 -0.02 4.64 -28.70
N ILE A 35 -0.59 3.52 -28.29
CA ILE A 35 -1.62 3.43 -27.24
C ILE A 35 -1.33 2.32 -26.23
N GLY A 36 -0.37 1.42 -26.49
CA GLY A 36 -0.07 0.32 -25.57
C GLY A 36 1.38 -0.13 -25.56
N PHE A 37 1.68 -1.01 -24.60
CA PHE A 37 2.99 -1.57 -24.34
C PHE A 37 2.81 -3.06 -24.01
N ALA A 38 3.24 -3.93 -24.91
CA ALA A 38 3.04 -5.38 -24.82
C ALA A 38 4.33 -6.08 -24.36
N VAL A 39 4.22 -6.86 -23.28
CA VAL A 39 5.29 -7.72 -22.77
C VAL A 39 5.26 -9.10 -23.43
N HIS A 40 6.43 -9.55 -23.87
CA HIS A 40 6.69 -10.84 -24.49
C HIS A 40 7.77 -11.61 -23.72
N TYR A 41 7.87 -12.92 -23.95
CA TYR A 41 9.10 -13.67 -23.76
C TYR A 41 9.63 -14.18 -25.11
N SER A 42 10.83 -14.73 -25.14
CA SER A 42 11.37 -15.35 -26.35
C SER A 42 11.05 -16.84 -26.48
N ALA A 43 10.50 -17.46 -25.43
CA ALA A 43 10.19 -18.89 -25.35
C ALA A 43 11.41 -19.79 -25.62
N ALA A 44 12.59 -19.32 -25.27
CA ALA A 44 13.86 -19.99 -25.55
C ALA A 44 14.85 -19.77 -24.41
N ASN A 45 16.01 -20.41 -24.50
CA ASN A 45 17.04 -20.36 -23.46
C ASN A 45 17.41 -18.90 -23.10
N LYS A 46 17.41 -18.54 -21.82
CA LYS A 46 17.73 -17.18 -21.33
C LYS A 46 19.14 -16.67 -21.67
N TYR A 47 20.05 -17.55 -22.07
CA TYR A 47 21.40 -17.21 -22.52
C TYR A 47 21.50 -17.00 -24.04
N GLN A 48 20.39 -17.14 -24.79
CA GLN A 48 20.41 -16.86 -26.22
C GLN A 48 20.73 -15.38 -26.48
N THR A 49 21.45 -15.11 -27.57
CA THR A 49 21.87 -13.76 -27.90
C THR A 49 20.80 -13.03 -28.71
N VAL A 50 20.77 -11.70 -28.62
CA VAL A 50 19.89 -10.85 -29.45
C VAL A 50 20.18 -11.05 -30.94
N ARG A 51 21.45 -11.30 -31.31
CA ARG A 51 21.84 -11.70 -32.67
C ARG A 51 21.14 -12.97 -33.14
N ALA A 52 21.06 -14.00 -32.30
CA ALA A 52 20.39 -15.25 -32.65
C ALA A 52 18.89 -15.02 -32.91
N ILE A 53 18.24 -14.21 -32.08
CA ILE A 53 16.83 -13.81 -32.27
C ILE A 53 16.65 -13.03 -33.58
N GLN A 54 17.54 -12.07 -33.87
CA GLN A 54 17.49 -11.31 -35.13
C GLN A 54 17.68 -12.23 -36.34
N ASN A 55 18.66 -13.14 -36.30
CA ASN A 55 18.91 -14.09 -37.39
C ASN A 55 17.69 -14.99 -37.63
N TYR A 56 17.08 -15.52 -36.57
CA TYR A 56 15.86 -16.33 -36.70
C TYR A 56 14.74 -15.54 -37.38
N HIS A 57 14.48 -14.30 -36.92
CA HIS A 57 13.44 -13.46 -37.52
C HIS A 57 13.72 -13.10 -38.99
N MET A 58 14.96 -12.79 -39.35
CA MET A 58 15.30 -12.37 -40.73
C MET A 58 15.46 -13.54 -41.70
N ASP A 59 16.10 -14.62 -41.26
CA ASP A 59 16.51 -15.72 -42.14
C ASP A 59 15.47 -16.85 -42.16
N SER A 60 14.80 -17.11 -41.03
CA SER A 60 13.76 -18.16 -40.95
C SER A 60 12.36 -17.61 -41.18
N ASN A 61 11.99 -16.47 -40.56
CA ASN A 61 10.66 -15.89 -40.74
C ASN A 61 10.56 -14.92 -41.93
N GLY A 62 11.69 -14.55 -42.54
CA GLY A 62 11.74 -13.63 -43.67
C GLY A 62 11.45 -12.16 -43.30
N TRP A 63 11.44 -11.80 -42.01
CA TRP A 63 11.12 -10.45 -41.56
C TRP A 63 12.24 -9.46 -41.88
N ASP A 64 11.90 -8.17 -41.90
CA ASP A 64 12.85 -7.11 -42.23
C ASP A 64 13.91 -6.90 -41.14
N ASP A 65 13.59 -7.26 -39.89
CA ASP A 65 14.45 -7.14 -38.73
C ASP A 65 13.90 -7.96 -37.54
N ILE A 66 14.62 -7.99 -36.42
CA ILE A 66 14.14 -8.47 -35.12
C ILE A 66 12.76 -7.87 -34.79
N GLY A 67 11.78 -8.69 -34.39
CA GLY A 67 10.39 -8.23 -34.28
C GLY A 67 10.07 -7.26 -33.13
N TYR A 68 10.92 -7.18 -32.12
CA TYR A 68 10.65 -6.39 -30.90
C TYR A 68 11.28 -4.99 -30.96
N ASN A 69 10.65 -4.03 -30.30
CA ASN A 69 11.22 -2.69 -30.13
C ASN A 69 12.43 -2.73 -29.19
N PHE A 70 12.31 -3.48 -28.08
CA PHE A 70 13.37 -3.69 -27.11
C PHE A 70 13.40 -5.14 -26.62
N LEU A 71 14.58 -5.58 -26.16
CA LEU A 71 14.76 -6.87 -25.53
C LEU A 71 15.45 -6.70 -24.18
N VAL A 72 15.09 -7.53 -23.22
CA VAL A 72 15.63 -7.49 -21.86
C VAL A 72 16.08 -8.88 -21.45
N ASP A 73 17.30 -9.03 -20.95
CA ASP A 73 17.79 -10.32 -20.46
C ASP A 73 17.55 -10.52 -18.95
N TRP A 74 17.90 -11.71 -18.46
CA TRP A 74 17.75 -12.08 -17.05
C TRP A 74 18.59 -11.24 -16.07
N GLN A 75 19.58 -10.48 -16.55
CA GLN A 75 20.39 -9.56 -15.74
C GLN A 75 19.83 -8.13 -15.73
N GLY A 76 18.76 -7.87 -16.48
CA GLY A 76 18.18 -6.53 -16.64
C GLY A 76 18.89 -5.66 -17.66
N ARG A 77 19.77 -6.22 -18.51
CA ARG A 77 20.37 -5.47 -19.62
C ARG A 77 19.32 -5.24 -20.69
N ILE A 78 19.23 -4.00 -21.16
CA ILE A 78 18.31 -3.59 -22.22
C ILE A 78 19.07 -3.56 -23.54
N TYR A 79 18.50 -4.17 -24.57
CA TYR A 79 19.03 -4.15 -25.93
C TYR A 79 18.05 -3.43 -26.85
N GLU A 80 18.57 -2.49 -27.64
CA GLU A 80 17.80 -1.84 -28.68
C GLU A 80 17.48 -2.85 -29.80
N GLY A 81 16.20 -3.17 -29.97
CA GLY A 81 15.71 -3.91 -31.12
C GLY A 81 15.41 -2.93 -32.25
N ARG A 82 14.13 -2.80 -32.63
CA ARG A 82 13.69 -1.77 -33.59
C ARG A 82 13.66 -0.36 -33.01
N GLY A 83 13.81 -0.18 -31.69
CA GLY A 83 13.84 1.14 -31.06
C GLY A 83 12.46 1.83 -31.00
N TRP A 84 12.46 3.11 -30.65
CA TRP A 84 11.24 3.87 -30.33
C TRP A 84 10.41 4.26 -31.57
N ASP A 85 11.06 4.71 -32.62
CA ASP A 85 10.36 5.36 -33.73
C ASP A 85 9.86 4.38 -34.79
N ASN A 86 10.22 3.10 -34.70
CA ASN A 86 9.99 2.13 -35.77
C ASN A 86 8.85 1.16 -35.45
N LEU A 87 8.18 0.70 -36.50
CA LEU A 87 7.14 -0.31 -36.47
C LEU A 87 7.70 -1.64 -35.94
N GLY A 88 7.00 -2.23 -34.96
CA GLY A 88 7.29 -3.58 -34.47
C GLY A 88 6.87 -4.67 -35.46
N ALA A 89 7.26 -5.91 -35.18
CA ALA A 89 6.71 -7.12 -35.81
C ALA A 89 6.52 -8.20 -34.73
N HIS A 90 5.75 -7.85 -33.70
CA HIS A 90 5.59 -8.65 -32.48
C HIS A 90 4.16 -9.14 -32.25
N ILE A 91 3.14 -8.42 -32.73
CA ILE A 91 1.72 -8.80 -32.66
C ILE A 91 1.02 -8.30 -33.93
N ALA A 92 0.52 -9.22 -34.76
CA ALA A 92 -0.26 -8.88 -35.95
C ALA A 92 -1.48 -8.02 -35.56
N GLY A 93 -1.71 -6.91 -36.29
CA GLY A 93 -2.78 -5.95 -35.97
C GLY A 93 -2.43 -4.91 -34.90
N HIS A 94 -1.39 -5.14 -34.09
CA HIS A 94 -0.99 -4.26 -32.98
C HIS A 94 0.42 -3.67 -33.12
N ASN A 95 1.17 -4.04 -34.15
CA ASN A 95 2.53 -3.57 -34.42
C ASN A 95 2.69 -2.04 -34.46
N THR A 96 1.68 -1.32 -34.97
CA THR A 96 1.65 0.15 -35.03
C THR A 96 1.29 0.73 -33.67
N THR A 97 0.27 0.18 -33.01
CA THR A 97 -0.34 0.76 -31.81
C THR A 97 0.45 0.45 -30.53
N HIS A 98 1.24 -0.63 -30.52
CA HIS A 98 1.91 -1.11 -29.32
C HIS A 98 3.43 -1.16 -29.48
N PHE A 99 4.15 -0.72 -28.45
CA PHE A 99 5.55 -1.10 -28.27
C PHE A 99 5.63 -2.57 -27.85
N GLY A 100 6.55 -3.33 -28.45
CA GLY A 100 6.78 -4.73 -28.06
C GLY A 100 8.11 -4.86 -27.34
N VAL A 101 8.09 -5.36 -26.10
CA VAL A 101 9.29 -5.63 -25.30
C VAL A 101 9.39 -7.11 -24.98
N CYS A 102 10.50 -7.73 -25.33
CA CYS A 102 10.72 -9.17 -25.16
C CYS A 102 11.71 -9.46 -24.05
N PHE A 103 11.26 -10.21 -23.04
CA PHE A 103 12.15 -10.88 -22.10
C PHE A 103 12.84 -12.09 -22.76
N ILE A 104 14.17 -12.15 -22.70
CA ILE A 104 14.95 -13.26 -23.25
C ILE A 104 14.95 -14.41 -22.24
N GLY A 105 14.16 -15.44 -22.50
CA GLY A 105 13.98 -16.58 -21.60
C GLY A 105 12.65 -17.29 -21.80
N VAL A 106 12.34 -18.17 -20.84
CA VAL A 106 11.05 -18.87 -20.73
C VAL A 106 10.26 -18.38 -19.50
N ASP A 107 9.07 -18.94 -19.27
CA ASP A 107 8.27 -18.61 -18.08
C ASP A 107 9.07 -18.88 -16.78
N GLY A 108 8.94 -17.99 -15.81
CA GLY A 108 9.65 -18.06 -14.53
C GLY A 108 11.12 -17.60 -14.53
N ASP A 109 11.77 -17.42 -15.69
CA ASP A 109 13.18 -16.96 -15.74
C ASP A 109 13.35 -15.45 -15.44
N ALA A 110 12.28 -14.66 -15.52
CA ALA A 110 12.35 -13.21 -15.38
C ALA A 110 12.66 -12.79 -13.93
N THR A 111 13.90 -12.34 -13.72
CA THR A 111 14.40 -11.83 -12.44
C THR A 111 13.80 -10.46 -12.09
N ALA A 112 14.02 -10.00 -10.86
CA ALA A 112 13.67 -8.64 -10.46
C ALA A 112 14.37 -7.58 -11.33
N ALA A 113 15.64 -7.81 -11.71
CA ALA A 113 16.38 -6.89 -12.58
C ALA A 113 15.73 -6.80 -13.98
N ALA A 114 15.33 -7.92 -14.57
CA ALA A 114 14.61 -7.96 -15.83
C ALA A 114 13.26 -7.23 -15.75
N LYS A 115 12.48 -7.48 -14.70
CA LYS A 115 11.19 -6.82 -14.45
C LYS A 115 11.36 -5.30 -14.28
N ASN A 116 12.35 -4.86 -13.51
CA ASN A 116 12.66 -3.44 -13.33
C ASN A 116 13.07 -2.77 -14.65
N ALA A 117 13.84 -3.44 -15.50
CA ALA A 117 14.23 -2.93 -16.81
C ALA A 117 13.02 -2.81 -17.77
N ILE A 118 12.13 -3.81 -17.81
CA ILE A 118 10.89 -3.76 -18.60
C ILE A 118 9.98 -2.64 -18.10
N ARG A 119 9.83 -2.50 -16.77
CA ARG A 119 9.07 -1.40 -16.15
C ARG A 119 9.65 -0.03 -16.53
N SER A 120 10.98 0.09 -16.53
CA SER A 120 11.66 1.33 -16.92
C SER A 120 11.41 1.69 -18.38
N LEU A 121 11.39 0.70 -19.28
CA LEU A 121 11.01 0.91 -20.68
C LEU A 121 9.55 1.35 -20.83
N TYR A 122 8.63 0.82 -20.03
CA TYR A 122 7.23 1.24 -20.04
C TYR A 122 7.08 2.72 -19.66
N HIS A 123 7.76 3.17 -18.60
CA HIS A 123 7.73 4.58 -18.21
C HIS A 123 8.38 5.48 -19.27
N ALA A 124 9.51 5.08 -19.85
CA ALA A 124 10.14 5.81 -20.95
C ALA A 124 9.23 5.90 -22.19
N ALA A 125 8.44 4.85 -22.47
CA ALA A 125 7.45 4.85 -23.55
C ALA A 125 6.31 5.86 -23.27
N ASN A 126 5.83 5.92 -22.02
CA ASN A 126 4.81 6.87 -21.60
C ASN A 126 5.29 8.31 -21.73
N GLU A 127 6.51 8.60 -21.30
CA GLU A 127 7.14 9.93 -21.42
C GLU A 127 7.24 10.36 -22.88
N ARG A 128 7.78 9.50 -23.75
CA ARG A 128 7.96 9.80 -25.19
C ARG A 128 6.64 10.00 -25.93
N THR A 129 5.60 9.28 -25.51
CA THR A 129 4.27 9.38 -26.12
C THR A 129 3.41 10.47 -25.49
N ASN A 130 3.83 11.01 -24.34
CA ASN A 130 3.05 11.89 -23.48
C ASN A 130 1.67 11.29 -23.16
N LYS A 131 1.64 9.99 -22.86
CA LYS A 131 0.42 9.22 -22.58
C LYS A 131 0.69 8.17 -21.52
N VAL A 132 -0.36 7.75 -20.81
CA VAL A 132 -0.35 6.48 -20.09
C VAL A 132 -0.75 5.41 -21.09
N LEU A 133 0.21 4.60 -21.53
CA LEU A 133 -0.04 3.50 -22.46
C LEU A 133 -0.71 2.32 -21.74
N ASP A 134 -1.56 1.58 -22.46
CA ASP A 134 -2.12 0.32 -21.94
C ASP A 134 -0.99 -0.71 -21.70
N ALA A 135 -0.77 -1.04 -20.42
CA ALA A 135 0.20 -2.05 -20.03
C ALA A 135 -0.41 -3.44 -20.20
N THR A 136 0.06 -4.17 -21.22
CA THR A 136 -0.53 -5.43 -21.63
C THR A 136 0.54 -6.46 -21.98
N TYR A 137 0.13 -7.62 -22.48
CA TYR A 137 0.99 -8.75 -22.78
C TYR A 137 0.49 -9.50 -24.00
N HIS A 138 1.37 -10.25 -24.68
CA HIS A 138 1.05 -10.86 -25.98
C HIS A 138 -0.23 -11.71 -25.96
N GLY A 139 -0.39 -12.59 -24.96
CA GLY A 139 -1.56 -13.45 -24.80
C GLY A 139 -2.87 -12.72 -24.48
N ALA A 140 -2.84 -11.42 -24.14
CA ALA A 140 -4.05 -10.60 -24.02
C ALA A 140 -4.56 -10.12 -25.39
N LEU A 141 -3.69 -10.04 -26.39
CA LEU A 141 -3.98 -9.49 -27.72
C LEU A 141 -3.97 -10.55 -28.83
N ALA A 142 -3.45 -11.75 -28.57
CA ALA A 142 -3.39 -12.84 -29.53
C ALA A 142 -3.53 -14.21 -28.83
N SER A 143 -3.90 -15.25 -29.60
CA SER A 143 -3.99 -16.62 -29.09
C SER A 143 -2.60 -17.25 -28.93
N THR A 144 -1.97 -17.01 -27.77
CA THR A 144 -0.63 -17.50 -27.43
C THR A 144 -0.45 -17.63 -25.93
N GLN A 145 0.50 -18.46 -25.50
CA GLN A 145 0.90 -18.57 -24.08
C GLN A 145 1.93 -17.51 -23.67
N CYS A 146 2.48 -16.76 -24.63
CA CYS A 146 3.42 -15.66 -24.36
C CYS A 146 2.75 -14.57 -23.50
N PRO A 147 3.39 -14.03 -22.45
CA PRO A 147 4.77 -14.20 -22.00
C PRO A 147 4.96 -15.24 -20.88
N GLY A 148 4.06 -16.22 -20.75
CA GLY A 148 4.03 -17.14 -19.63
C GLY A 148 3.26 -16.59 -18.43
N SER A 149 2.97 -17.46 -17.47
CA SER A 149 2.13 -17.16 -16.31
C SER A 149 2.74 -16.11 -15.38
N ALA A 150 4.06 -16.16 -15.15
CA ALA A 150 4.74 -15.29 -14.19
C ALA A 150 4.79 -13.84 -14.64
N LEU A 151 5.15 -13.58 -15.91
CA LEU A 151 5.13 -12.22 -16.48
C LEU A 151 3.71 -11.72 -16.72
N ARG A 152 2.78 -12.59 -17.13
CA ARG A 152 1.35 -12.24 -17.22
C ARG A 152 0.81 -11.72 -15.90
N LEU A 153 0.98 -12.47 -14.81
CA LEU A 153 0.52 -12.05 -13.48
C LEU A 153 1.20 -10.76 -13.03
N TRP A 154 2.49 -10.61 -13.29
CA TRP A 154 3.21 -9.39 -12.94
C TRP A 154 2.70 -8.15 -13.70
N VAL A 155 2.39 -8.28 -15.00
CA VAL A 155 1.79 -7.18 -15.79
C VAL A 155 0.38 -6.84 -15.28
N ILE A 156 -0.46 -7.84 -15.03
CA ILE A 156 -1.82 -7.65 -14.49
C ILE A 156 -1.78 -6.93 -13.13
N ASN A 157 -0.77 -7.20 -12.31
CA ASN A 157 -0.57 -6.56 -11.00
C ASN A 157 0.21 -5.22 -11.10
N GLY A 158 0.16 -4.53 -12.25
CA GLY A 158 0.70 -3.18 -12.41
C GLY A 158 2.21 -3.09 -12.57
N MET A 159 2.87 -4.19 -12.95
CA MET A 159 4.32 -4.27 -13.18
C MET A 159 5.15 -3.82 -11.96
N SER A 160 4.79 -4.25 -10.75
CA SER A 160 5.43 -3.81 -9.51
C SER A 160 6.96 -4.02 -9.52
N GLY A 161 7.71 -3.02 -9.04
CA GLY A 161 9.17 -3.03 -9.06
C GLY A 161 9.76 -1.62 -9.08
N SER A 162 11.09 -1.55 -9.09
CA SER A 162 11.81 -0.28 -9.18
C SER A 162 11.90 0.20 -10.62
N THR A 163 11.87 1.52 -10.81
CA THR A 163 12.12 2.19 -12.09
C THR A 163 13.49 2.86 -12.02
N LEU A 164 14.33 2.67 -13.03
CA LEU A 164 15.63 3.32 -13.15
C LEU A 164 15.65 4.19 -14.42
N PRO A 165 16.29 5.38 -14.37
CA PRO A 165 16.50 6.18 -15.56
C PRO A 165 17.20 5.38 -16.66
N ILE A 166 16.82 5.59 -17.92
CA ILE A 166 17.42 4.91 -19.06
C ILE A 166 18.45 5.84 -19.74
N GLY A 167 19.66 5.34 -20.00
CA GLY A 167 20.74 6.01 -20.74
C GLY A 167 21.02 5.39 -22.11
N GLY A 168 21.65 6.15 -23.01
CA GLY A 168 22.03 5.69 -24.37
C GLY A 168 21.09 6.15 -25.51
N SER A 169 21.72 6.61 -26.61
CA SER A 169 21.27 7.09 -27.95
C SER A 169 19.78 6.97 -28.35
N ASP A 170 19.07 7.94 -28.96
CA ASP A 170 19.42 9.07 -29.86
C ASP A 170 18.32 10.19 -29.82
N PRO A 171 18.30 11.22 -30.71
CA PRO A 171 18.59 12.62 -30.46
C PRO A 171 17.33 13.52 -30.40
N GLY A 172 17.34 14.49 -29.50
CA GLY A 172 16.45 15.66 -29.59
C GLY A 172 15.13 15.52 -28.84
N THR A 173 15.17 15.76 -27.54
CA THR A 173 14.39 16.86 -26.94
C THR A 173 15.07 17.28 -25.64
N PRO A 174 15.45 18.55 -25.46
CA PRO A 174 15.84 19.08 -24.15
C PRO A 174 14.61 19.33 -23.29
N GLY A 175 14.54 18.66 -22.14
CA GLY A 175 13.73 19.03 -20.98
C GLY A 175 12.22 18.77 -21.09
N THR A 176 11.62 18.21 -20.05
CA THR A 176 10.99 18.98 -18.95
C THR A 176 10.13 18.05 -18.09
N GLY A 177 10.29 18.16 -16.76
CA GLY A 177 9.17 18.06 -15.83
C GLY A 177 8.62 16.67 -15.49
N LEU A 178 9.00 16.21 -14.30
CA LEU A 178 8.12 15.40 -13.46
C LEU A 178 6.71 16.02 -13.35
N VAL A 179 5.68 15.21 -13.60
CA VAL A 179 4.31 15.37 -13.06
C VAL A 179 3.75 13.96 -12.81
N SER A 180 3.21 13.58 -11.66
CA SER A 180 2.66 14.34 -10.53
C SER A 180 2.92 13.66 -9.17
N VAL A 181 3.95 14.16 -8.50
CA VAL A 181 3.96 14.56 -7.07
C VAL A 181 4.80 15.85 -7.02
N ARG A 182 4.80 16.64 -5.93
CA ARG A 182 5.41 17.98 -5.84
C ARG A 182 6.68 18.17 -6.71
N SER A 183 6.91 19.35 -7.28
CA SER A 183 8.09 19.60 -8.13
C SER A 183 9.40 19.23 -7.42
N VAL A 184 10.45 18.82 -8.15
CA VAL A 184 11.74 18.42 -7.55
C VAL A 184 12.29 19.46 -6.59
N SER A 185 12.22 20.74 -6.96
CA SER A 185 12.67 21.82 -6.09
C SER A 185 11.79 21.97 -4.85
N ALA A 186 10.51 21.59 -4.89
CA ALA A 186 9.68 21.45 -3.70
C ALA A 186 10.06 20.20 -2.86
N GLN A 187 10.51 19.10 -3.48
CA GLN A 187 11.00 17.91 -2.77
C GLN A 187 12.31 18.22 -2.04
N GLN A 188 13.26 18.86 -2.72
CA GLN A 188 14.51 19.35 -2.14
C GLN A 188 14.26 20.32 -0.97
N ARG A 189 13.33 21.28 -1.13
CA ARG A 189 12.92 22.18 -0.03
C ARG A 189 12.30 21.43 1.14
N ALA A 190 11.52 20.38 0.89
CA ALA A 190 10.92 19.57 1.94
C ALA A 190 11.93 18.76 2.74
N VAL A 191 12.87 18.12 2.05
CA VAL A 191 13.98 17.40 2.68
C VAL A 191 14.78 18.36 3.57
N ASN A 192 15.13 19.53 3.05
CA ASN A 192 15.87 20.54 3.80
C ASN A 192 15.08 21.10 4.99
N SER A 193 13.76 21.33 4.84
CA SER A 193 12.93 21.87 5.92
C SER A 193 12.80 20.91 7.11
N LEU A 194 13.03 19.61 6.89
CA LEU A 194 13.08 18.62 7.96
C LEU A 194 14.46 18.52 8.63
N GLY A 195 15.49 19.25 8.17
CA GLY A 195 16.81 19.29 8.80
C GLY A 195 17.83 18.29 8.24
N TYR A 196 17.69 17.87 6.98
CA TYR A 196 18.72 17.08 6.29
C TYR A 196 20.05 17.86 6.23
N SER A 197 21.17 17.21 6.54
CA SER A 197 22.49 17.85 6.63
C SER A 197 23.59 17.02 5.95
N PRO A 198 24.43 17.63 5.07
CA PRO A 198 24.33 19.01 4.60
C PRO A 198 23.06 19.23 3.77
N PRO A 199 22.50 20.46 3.74
CA PRO A 199 21.28 20.75 3.00
C PRO A 199 21.49 20.55 1.50
N LEU A 200 20.46 20.08 0.81
CA LEU A 200 20.43 19.91 -0.64
C LEU A 200 20.44 21.27 -1.36
N ASP A 201 21.13 21.34 -2.50
CA ASP A 201 20.96 22.44 -3.44
C ASP A 201 19.55 22.38 -4.07
N VAL A 202 18.82 23.50 -4.06
CA VAL A 202 17.46 23.60 -4.60
C VAL A 202 17.51 24.03 -6.06
N ASP A 203 17.98 23.12 -6.91
CA ASP A 203 18.22 23.35 -8.34
C ASP A 203 17.08 22.83 -9.24
N GLY A 204 16.10 22.12 -8.67
CA GLY A 204 14.99 21.53 -9.42
C GLY A 204 15.37 20.30 -10.25
N SER A 205 16.56 19.73 -10.05
CA SER A 205 17.06 18.55 -10.76
C SER A 205 17.05 17.32 -9.87
N PHE A 206 16.41 16.23 -10.32
CA PHE A 206 16.24 15.03 -9.49
C PHE A 206 17.49 14.15 -9.60
N GLY A 207 18.51 14.49 -8.81
CA GLY A 207 19.79 13.80 -8.79
C GLY A 207 20.00 12.85 -7.60
N PRO A 208 21.19 12.25 -7.48
CA PRO A 208 21.52 11.27 -6.44
C PRO A 208 21.41 11.84 -5.03
N LEU A 209 21.83 13.10 -4.85
CA LEU A 209 21.70 13.83 -3.58
C LEU A 209 20.23 14.06 -3.22
N THR A 210 19.40 14.39 -4.21
CA THR A 210 17.96 14.56 -3.99
C THR A 210 17.31 13.23 -3.62
N SER A 211 17.60 12.14 -4.34
CA SER A 211 17.10 10.80 -3.99
C SER A 211 17.55 10.34 -2.59
N ALA A 212 18.81 10.57 -2.21
CA ALA A 212 19.30 10.27 -0.86
C ALA A 212 18.57 11.09 0.22
N GLY A 213 18.32 12.36 -0.06
CA GLY A 213 17.50 13.23 0.77
C GLY A 213 16.05 12.77 0.89
N VAL A 214 15.45 12.29 -0.20
CA VAL A 214 14.09 11.72 -0.21
C VAL A 214 14.05 10.39 0.56
N LYS A 215 15.03 9.49 0.41
CA LYS A 215 15.15 8.28 1.24
C LYS A 215 15.23 8.60 2.71
N TRP A 216 16.09 9.57 3.07
CA TRP A 216 16.20 10.03 4.44
C TRP A 216 14.87 10.60 4.93
N LEU A 217 14.19 11.42 4.14
CA LEU A 217 12.87 11.93 4.50
C LEU A 217 11.85 10.80 4.64
N GLN A 218 11.82 9.82 3.74
CA GLN A 218 10.94 8.66 3.79
C GLN A 218 11.14 7.85 5.07
N THR A 219 12.40 7.62 5.48
CA THR A 219 12.68 7.04 6.80
C THR A 219 12.18 7.91 7.95
N LYS A 220 12.25 9.24 7.80
CA LYS A 220 11.82 10.20 8.82
C LYS A 220 10.29 10.27 8.96
N VAL A 221 9.56 10.13 7.86
CA VAL A 221 8.10 10.24 7.80
C VAL A 221 7.38 8.89 7.86
N GLY A 222 8.13 7.78 7.88
CA GLY A 222 7.60 6.43 8.07
C GLY A 222 7.06 5.77 6.80
N THR A 223 7.74 5.97 5.67
CA THR A 223 7.45 5.31 4.38
C THR A 223 8.67 4.55 3.88
N ASP A 224 8.46 3.64 2.93
CA ASP A 224 9.54 2.89 2.30
C ASP A 224 10.59 3.84 1.71
N PRO A 225 11.88 3.73 2.08
CA PRO A 225 12.93 4.62 1.62
C PRO A 225 13.42 4.23 0.22
N ASP A 226 12.51 4.26 -0.74
CA ASP A 226 12.77 3.94 -2.15
C ASP A 226 13.48 5.08 -2.90
N GLY A 227 13.46 6.29 -2.34
CA GLY A 227 14.10 7.49 -2.86
C GLY A 227 13.34 8.15 -3.99
N LEU A 228 12.07 7.79 -4.16
CA LEU A 228 11.12 8.36 -5.10
C LEU A 228 10.04 9.08 -4.32
N TRP A 229 9.82 10.35 -4.66
CA TRP A 229 8.74 11.09 -4.02
C TRP A 229 7.40 10.73 -4.67
N GLY A 230 6.78 9.65 -4.19
CA GLY A 230 5.48 9.15 -4.61
C GLY A 230 4.31 9.72 -3.80
N PRO A 231 3.04 9.42 -4.17
CA PRO A 231 1.86 9.88 -3.43
C PRO A 231 1.87 9.46 -1.95
N LEU A 232 2.41 8.28 -1.63
CA LEU A 232 2.58 7.81 -0.25
C LEU A 232 3.60 8.66 0.52
N THR A 233 4.72 9.02 -0.12
CA THR A 233 5.73 9.92 0.46
C THR A 233 5.19 11.32 0.67
N GLU A 234 4.39 11.86 -0.26
CA GLU A 234 3.73 13.16 -0.08
C GLU A 234 2.71 13.11 1.07
N ALA A 235 1.87 12.07 1.12
CA ALA A 235 0.88 11.91 2.19
C ALA A 235 1.55 11.82 3.57
N ALA A 236 2.61 11.01 3.68
CA ALA A 236 3.37 10.88 4.93
C ALA A 236 4.15 12.15 5.29
N TYR A 237 4.72 12.83 4.29
CA TYR A 237 5.40 14.12 4.48
C TYR A 237 4.45 15.20 4.98
N VAL A 238 3.28 15.37 4.35
CA VAL A 238 2.25 16.34 4.74
C VAL A 238 1.75 16.04 6.15
N ALA A 239 1.52 14.76 6.49
CA ALA A 239 1.17 14.33 7.84
C ALA A 239 2.28 14.65 8.87
N TYR A 240 3.55 14.56 8.46
CA TYR A 240 4.70 14.82 9.32
C TYR A 240 4.94 16.32 9.59
N ILE A 241 4.73 17.20 8.60
CA ILE A 241 4.98 18.65 8.73
C ILE A 241 3.79 19.47 9.24
N GLY A 242 2.59 18.89 9.25
CA GLY A 242 1.40 19.53 9.80
C GLY A 242 1.64 19.90 11.26
N LYS A 243 1.66 21.20 11.57
CA LYS A 243 1.80 21.69 12.94
C LYS A 243 0.77 20.99 13.83
N GLY A 244 1.28 20.22 14.78
CA GLY A 244 0.54 19.89 15.99
C GLY A 244 0.05 21.19 16.63
N GLY A 245 -1.25 21.43 16.57
CA GLY A 245 -1.92 22.24 17.57
C GLY A 245 -1.76 21.54 18.91
N GLY A 246 -1.35 22.26 19.95
CA GLY A 246 -1.11 21.69 21.27
C GLY A 246 -2.31 20.87 21.76
N GLY A 247 -2.08 19.58 21.98
CA GLY A 247 -3.11 18.60 22.32
C GLY A 247 -3.28 17.60 21.18
N GLY A 248 -2.73 16.39 21.33
CA GLY A 248 -2.68 15.36 20.28
C GLY A 248 -4.03 15.04 19.65
N GLY A 249 -4.34 15.70 18.53
CA GLY A 249 -5.60 15.60 17.80
C GLY A 249 -5.39 15.10 16.38
N TYR A 250 -6.09 14.02 16.08
CA TYR A 250 -6.11 13.17 14.89
C TYR A 250 -6.28 13.92 13.55
N ALA A 251 -5.56 13.50 12.51
CA ALA A 251 -5.86 13.87 11.13
C ALA A 251 -6.79 12.81 10.51
N ALA A 252 -8.05 13.18 10.32
CA ALA A 252 -9.06 12.39 9.62
C ALA A 252 -8.75 12.33 8.11
N ILE A 253 -8.52 11.14 7.54
CA ILE A 253 -8.40 10.97 6.08
C ILE A 253 -9.65 10.25 5.55
N ARG A 254 -10.32 10.85 4.56
CA ARG A 254 -11.45 10.23 3.84
C ARG A 254 -10.95 9.12 2.91
N SER A 255 -11.42 7.89 3.10
CA SER A 255 -11.06 6.73 2.27
C SER A 255 -11.38 6.97 0.79
N ILE A 256 -10.65 6.33 -0.13
CA ILE A 256 -10.88 6.53 -1.57
C ILE A 256 -12.30 6.14 -1.99
N ALA A 257 -12.83 5.05 -1.45
CA ALA A 257 -14.23 4.66 -1.64
C ALA A 257 -15.20 5.76 -1.17
N ALA A 258 -14.93 6.39 -0.01
CA ALA A 258 -15.73 7.51 0.48
C ALA A 258 -15.58 8.79 -0.36
N GLN A 259 -14.45 8.99 -1.04
CA GLN A 259 -14.29 10.07 -2.03
C GLN A 259 -15.13 9.79 -3.28
N GLN A 260 -15.07 8.57 -3.81
CA GLN A 260 -15.87 8.13 -4.96
C GLN A 260 -17.39 8.24 -4.66
N ILE A 261 -17.81 7.82 -3.46
CA ILE A 261 -19.19 7.98 -2.98
C ILE A 261 -19.58 9.46 -2.89
N ALA A 262 -18.71 10.32 -2.36
CA ALA A 262 -18.99 11.75 -2.24
C ALA A 262 -19.11 12.45 -3.60
N VAL A 263 -18.22 12.12 -4.54
CA VAL A 263 -18.28 12.58 -5.93
C VAL A 263 -19.60 12.16 -6.59
N ASN A 264 -19.98 10.90 -6.47
CA ASN A 264 -21.25 10.39 -7.00
C ASN A 264 -22.46 11.04 -6.32
N GLY A 265 -22.38 11.27 -5.01
CA GLY A 265 -23.43 11.89 -4.21
C GLY A 265 -23.76 13.32 -4.62
N LEU A 266 -22.82 14.05 -5.23
CA LEU A 266 -23.07 15.38 -5.80
C LEU A 266 -23.57 15.35 -7.26
N GLY A 267 -23.72 14.16 -7.85
CA GLY A 267 -24.28 13.99 -9.20
C GLY A 267 -23.23 13.99 -10.33
N HIS A 268 -22.00 13.55 -10.08
CA HIS A 268 -20.99 13.34 -11.13
C HIS A 268 -21.50 12.32 -12.17
N THR A 269 -21.34 12.64 -13.46
CA THR A 269 -21.80 11.77 -14.57
C THR A 269 -20.69 11.57 -15.63
N PRO A 270 -20.40 10.32 -16.03
CA PRO A 270 -20.93 9.06 -15.47
C PRO A 270 -20.51 8.87 -13.99
N PRO A 271 -21.30 8.13 -13.19
CA PRO A 271 -20.91 7.83 -11.82
C PRO A 271 -19.61 7.02 -11.80
N LEU A 272 -18.78 7.27 -10.80
CA LEU A 272 -17.56 6.51 -10.54
C LEU A 272 -17.91 5.13 -9.98
N ASP A 273 -17.13 4.11 -10.36
CA ASP A 273 -17.13 2.82 -9.67
C ASP A 273 -16.57 3.01 -8.25
N VAL A 274 -17.26 2.48 -7.24
CA VAL A 274 -16.82 2.54 -5.84
C VAL A 274 -15.98 1.31 -5.53
N ASP A 275 -14.74 1.32 -6.02
CA ASP A 275 -13.80 0.21 -5.93
C ASP A 275 -12.67 0.44 -4.90
N GLY A 276 -12.62 1.64 -4.29
CA GLY A 276 -11.59 2.01 -3.32
C GLY A 276 -10.21 2.27 -3.93
N SER A 277 -10.08 2.31 -5.26
CA SER A 277 -8.84 2.54 -5.99
C SER A 277 -8.75 3.97 -6.50
N PHE A 278 -7.63 4.64 -6.23
CA PHE A 278 -7.45 6.03 -6.66
C PHE A 278 -6.87 6.06 -8.07
N GLY A 279 -7.76 5.96 -9.06
CA GLY A 279 -7.41 6.00 -10.48
C GLY A 279 -7.70 7.36 -11.14
N PRO A 280 -7.36 7.52 -12.44
CA PRO A 280 -7.59 8.77 -13.19
C PRO A 280 -9.04 9.24 -13.19
N LEU A 281 -10.00 8.32 -13.16
CA LEU A 281 -11.43 8.65 -13.07
C LEU A 281 -11.81 9.21 -11.68
N THR A 282 -11.24 8.66 -10.62
CA THR A 282 -11.43 9.18 -9.27
C THR A 282 -10.78 10.56 -9.11
N GLU A 283 -9.57 10.75 -9.61
CA GLU A 283 -8.91 12.07 -9.63
C GLU A 283 -9.76 13.10 -10.40
N ALA A 284 -10.25 12.76 -11.60
CA ALA A 284 -11.11 13.63 -12.39
C ALA A 284 -12.43 13.95 -11.67
N GLY A 285 -13.01 12.95 -11.00
CA GLY A 285 -14.21 13.12 -10.18
C GLY A 285 -13.99 14.02 -8.97
N VAL A 286 -12.84 13.91 -8.29
CA VAL A 286 -12.46 14.80 -7.18
C VAL A 286 -12.21 16.21 -7.67
N LYS A 287 -11.50 16.41 -8.80
CA LYS A 287 -11.35 17.73 -9.44
C LYS A 287 -12.70 18.35 -9.74
N TRP A 288 -13.61 17.56 -10.31
CA TRP A 288 -14.97 18.01 -10.57
C TRP A 288 -15.70 18.40 -9.27
N LEU A 289 -15.60 17.60 -8.21
CA LEU A 289 -16.21 17.92 -6.92
C LEU A 289 -15.60 19.20 -6.33
N GLN A 290 -14.29 19.39 -6.41
CA GLN A 290 -13.60 20.59 -5.94
C GLN A 290 -14.10 21.85 -6.67
N THR A 291 -14.30 21.78 -7.98
CA THR A 291 -14.96 22.88 -8.71
C THR A 291 -16.38 23.14 -8.24
N LYS A 292 -17.11 22.10 -7.84
CA LYS A 292 -18.49 22.21 -7.32
C LYS A 292 -18.56 22.84 -5.93
N VAL A 293 -17.62 22.48 -5.05
CA VAL A 293 -17.60 22.94 -3.64
C VAL A 293 -16.77 24.22 -3.45
N GLY A 294 -16.11 24.71 -4.50
CA GLY A 294 -15.40 26.00 -4.50
C GLY A 294 -13.96 25.93 -3.99
N THR A 295 -13.27 24.81 -4.18
CA THR A 295 -11.83 24.64 -3.86
C THR A 295 -10.98 24.48 -5.11
N ALA A 296 -9.66 24.55 -4.96
CA ALA A 296 -8.73 24.33 -6.07
C ALA A 296 -8.90 22.92 -6.64
N PRO A 297 -9.13 22.74 -7.96
CA PRO A 297 -9.34 21.44 -8.58
C PRO A 297 -8.01 20.72 -8.83
N ASP A 298 -7.28 20.43 -7.75
CA ASP A 298 -6.00 19.74 -7.78
C ASP A 298 -6.14 18.21 -7.86
N GLY A 299 -7.34 17.69 -7.64
CA GLY A 299 -7.68 16.27 -7.68
C GLY A 299 -7.28 15.52 -6.42
N LEU A 300 -6.86 16.21 -5.36
CA LEU A 300 -6.45 15.60 -4.11
C LEU A 300 -7.45 15.94 -3.00
N TRP A 301 -7.93 14.90 -2.30
CA TRP A 301 -8.84 15.10 -1.19
C TRP A 301 -8.09 15.46 0.10
N GLY A 302 -7.71 16.73 0.21
CA GLY A 302 -7.08 17.31 1.40
C GLY A 302 -8.09 17.92 2.41
N PRO A 303 -7.60 18.44 3.54
CA PRO A 303 -8.42 19.09 4.57
C PRO A 303 -9.31 20.23 4.06
N ASP A 304 -8.81 21.03 3.10
CA ASP A 304 -9.58 22.13 2.51
C ASP A 304 -10.75 21.61 1.66
N THR A 305 -10.53 20.54 0.91
CA THR A 305 -11.58 19.86 0.12
C THR A 305 -12.62 19.22 1.04
N GLU A 306 -12.17 18.59 2.14
CA GLU A 306 -13.04 18.01 3.16
C GLU A 306 -13.93 19.08 3.82
N GLN A 307 -13.33 20.19 4.25
CA GLN A 307 -14.05 21.29 4.89
C GLN A 307 -15.06 21.95 3.94
N ALA A 308 -14.69 22.18 2.68
CA ALA A 308 -15.57 22.76 1.68
C ALA A 308 -16.73 21.82 1.32
N TYR A 309 -16.46 20.52 1.16
CA TYR A 309 -17.48 19.51 0.93
C TYR A 309 -18.48 19.39 2.09
N ALA A 310 -18.01 19.37 3.34
CA ALA A 310 -18.86 19.35 4.53
C ALA A 310 -19.74 20.61 4.64
N THR A 311 -19.17 21.78 4.30
CA THR A 311 -19.91 23.05 4.26
C THR A 311 -20.98 23.03 3.17
N TYR A 312 -20.63 22.53 1.98
CA TYR A 312 -21.52 22.47 0.82
C TYR A 312 -22.74 21.56 1.04
N THR A 313 -22.55 20.44 1.74
CA THR A 313 -23.60 19.44 2.00
C THR A 313 -24.42 19.71 3.26
N GLY A 314 -24.08 20.75 4.04
CA GLY A 314 -24.80 21.16 5.25
C GLY A 314 -24.76 20.13 6.39
N SER A 315 -23.76 19.25 6.37
CA SER A 315 -23.86 17.94 6.98
C SER A 315 -22.50 17.49 7.53
N PRO A 316 -22.26 17.60 8.85
CA PRO A 316 -20.98 17.23 9.44
C PRO A 316 -20.78 15.71 9.61
N ASN A 317 -21.78 14.89 9.29
CA ASN A 317 -21.78 13.45 9.58
C ASN A 317 -22.67 12.68 8.60
N PHE A 318 -22.12 11.96 7.62
CA PHE A 318 -22.92 11.02 6.80
C PHE A 318 -22.24 9.68 6.53
N GLY A 319 -23.07 8.65 6.63
CA GLY A 319 -22.79 7.23 6.44
C GLY A 319 -22.26 6.90 5.04
N GLY A 320 -21.37 5.91 5.02
CA GLY A 320 -20.71 5.43 3.81
C GLY A 320 -19.19 5.43 3.93
N GLY A 321 -18.64 4.71 4.92
CA GLY A 321 -17.22 4.30 4.90
C GLY A 321 -16.19 5.33 5.39
N GLY A 322 -16.40 5.82 6.62
CA GLY A 322 -15.37 6.05 7.65
C GLY A 322 -14.05 6.72 7.26
N VAL A 323 -13.84 7.92 7.81
CA VAL A 323 -12.53 8.49 8.13
C VAL A 323 -11.58 7.42 8.71
N THR A 324 -10.33 7.33 8.24
CA THR A 324 -9.33 6.38 8.77
C THR A 324 -8.09 7.08 9.32
N THR A 325 -7.70 6.74 10.55
CA THR A 325 -6.51 7.18 11.27
C THR A 325 -5.31 6.27 10.97
N ILE A 326 -4.11 6.80 10.69
CA ILE A 326 -2.88 5.98 10.61
C ILE A 326 -2.10 6.10 11.92
N ARG A 327 -1.93 4.97 12.62
CA ARG A 327 -1.10 4.81 13.82
C ARG A 327 0.39 4.83 13.44
N SER A 328 1.22 5.64 14.12
CA SER A 328 2.67 5.72 13.85
C SER A 328 3.39 4.39 14.12
N VAL A 329 4.53 4.12 13.46
CA VAL A 329 5.28 2.85 13.64
C VAL A 329 5.66 2.58 15.10
N ARG A 330 6.08 3.60 15.87
CA ARG A 330 6.28 3.45 17.33
C ARG A 330 5.01 3.02 18.05
N SER A 331 3.87 3.61 17.68
CA SER A 331 2.58 3.24 18.27
C SER A 331 2.12 1.85 17.83
N GLN A 332 2.51 1.37 16.64
CA GLN A 332 2.29 -0.01 16.21
C GLN A 332 3.17 -0.99 17.00
N GLN A 333 4.47 -0.73 17.10
CA GLN A 333 5.41 -1.51 17.93
C GLN A 333 4.97 -1.53 19.40
N SER A 334 4.54 -0.39 19.94
CA SER A 334 4.00 -0.30 21.30
C SER A 334 2.69 -1.06 21.46
N ALA A 335 1.82 -1.09 20.44
CA ALA A 335 0.57 -1.84 20.47
C ALA A 335 0.83 -3.36 20.42
N VAL A 336 1.74 -3.81 19.54
CA VAL A 336 2.20 -5.21 19.46
C VAL A 336 2.78 -5.66 20.81
N ASN A 337 3.67 -4.87 21.40
CA ASN A 337 4.22 -5.15 22.72
C ASN A 337 3.16 -5.10 23.82
N GLY A 338 2.24 -4.13 23.73
CA GLY A 338 1.13 -3.95 24.68
C GLY A 338 0.17 -5.13 24.73
N LEU A 339 0.04 -5.88 23.64
CA LEU A 339 -0.72 -7.13 23.61
C LEU A 339 0.10 -8.35 24.07
N GLY A 340 1.40 -8.22 24.38
CA GLY A 340 2.23 -9.30 24.92
C GLY A 340 2.99 -10.14 23.89
N HIS A 341 3.34 -9.56 22.73
CA HIS A 341 4.23 -10.23 21.75
C HIS A 341 5.58 -10.60 22.39
N THR A 342 6.08 -11.83 22.12
CA THR A 342 7.38 -12.30 22.63
C THR A 342 8.24 -12.90 21.51
N PRO A 343 9.53 -12.51 21.39
CA PRO A 343 10.20 -11.44 22.14
C PRO A 343 9.59 -10.06 21.84
N ALA A 344 9.66 -9.13 22.80
CA ALA A 344 9.16 -7.77 22.60
C ALA A 344 9.96 -7.08 21.46
N LEU A 345 9.26 -6.26 20.68
CA LEU A 345 9.87 -5.44 19.64
C LEU A 345 10.60 -4.24 20.24
N ASP A 346 11.72 -3.85 19.64
CA ASP A 346 12.35 -2.56 19.92
C ASP A 346 11.44 -1.43 19.40
N VAL A 347 11.10 -0.46 20.26
CA VAL A 347 10.23 0.68 19.91
C VAL A 347 11.08 1.82 19.30
N ASP A 348 11.76 1.49 18.22
CA ASP A 348 12.70 2.38 17.54
C ASP A 348 12.03 3.29 16.49
N GLY A 349 10.78 2.99 16.12
CA GLY A 349 10.03 3.68 15.07
C GLY A 349 10.39 3.25 13.65
N VAL A 350 11.14 2.16 13.48
CA VAL A 350 11.55 1.60 12.19
C VAL A 350 10.68 0.40 11.82
N PHE A 351 10.04 0.45 10.66
CA PHE A 351 9.21 -0.67 10.18
C PHE A 351 10.09 -1.71 9.48
N GLY A 352 10.70 -2.60 10.26
CA GLY A 352 11.52 -3.71 9.77
C GLY A 352 10.82 -5.07 9.81
N PRO A 353 11.49 -6.15 9.37
CA PRO A 353 10.91 -7.51 9.32
C PRO A 353 10.35 -8.01 10.67
N LEU A 354 10.93 -7.58 11.79
CA LEU A 354 10.44 -7.89 13.13
C LEU A 354 9.14 -7.14 13.46
N THR A 355 9.01 -5.89 13.01
CA THR A 355 7.78 -5.10 13.19
C THR A 355 6.66 -5.66 12.31
N GLU A 356 6.96 -6.02 11.06
CA GLU A 356 5.99 -6.70 10.18
C GLU A 356 5.49 -8.02 10.78
N ALA A 357 6.40 -8.87 11.28
CA ALA A 357 6.05 -10.11 11.95
C ALA A 357 5.19 -9.87 13.21
N GLY A 358 5.54 -8.84 14.00
CA GLY A 358 4.77 -8.45 15.17
C GLY A 358 3.37 -7.92 14.84
N VAL A 359 3.21 -7.17 13.74
CA VAL A 359 1.90 -6.71 13.26
C VAL A 359 1.06 -7.89 12.75
N LYS A 360 1.64 -8.85 12.01
CA LYS A 360 0.95 -10.09 11.61
C LYS A 360 0.44 -10.89 12.80
N TRP A 361 1.28 -11.00 13.83
CA TRP A 361 0.89 -11.63 15.09
C TRP A 361 -0.26 -10.87 15.76
N LEU A 362 -0.19 -9.54 15.85
CA LEU A 362 -1.24 -8.73 16.45
C LEU A 362 -2.56 -8.86 15.66
N GLN A 363 -2.51 -8.81 14.34
CA GLN A 363 -3.68 -8.99 13.46
C GLN A 363 -4.37 -10.32 13.71
N THR A 364 -3.59 -11.40 13.79
CA THR A 364 -4.11 -12.73 14.15
C THR A 364 -4.79 -12.71 15.51
N LYS A 365 -4.22 -11.97 16.48
CA LYS A 365 -4.74 -11.86 17.84
C LYS A 365 -6.03 -11.02 17.94
N VAL A 366 -6.16 -9.97 17.14
CA VAL A 366 -7.32 -9.07 17.15
C VAL A 366 -8.40 -9.46 16.13
N GLY A 367 -8.21 -10.54 15.38
CA GLY A 367 -9.18 -11.05 14.40
C GLY A 367 -9.17 -10.30 13.05
N ALA A 368 -8.05 -9.68 12.68
CA ALA A 368 -7.82 -9.06 11.38
C ALA A 368 -7.02 -9.97 10.43
N ALA A 369 -7.05 -9.67 9.13
CA ALA A 369 -6.20 -10.35 8.14
C ALA A 369 -4.72 -10.12 8.46
N ALA A 370 -3.93 -11.19 8.57
CA ALA A 370 -2.51 -11.15 8.95
C ALA A 370 -1.59 -10.80 7.76
N ASP A 371 -1.80 -9.62 7.16
CA ASP A 371 -1.01 -9.13 6.02
C ASP A 371 0.29 -8.41 6.43
N GLY A 372 0.44 -8.06 7.72
CA GLY A 372 1.59 -7.36 8.27
C GLY A 372 1.55 -5.85 8.08
N MET A 373 0.44 -5.29 7.63
CA MET A 373 0.26 -3.85 7.45
C MET A 373 -0.76 -3.28 8.44
N TRP A 374 -0.43 -2.15 9.05
CA TRP A 374 -1.37 -1.47 9.94
C TRP A 374 -2.33 -0.56 9.17
N GLY A 375 -3.29 -1.19 8.50
CA GLY A 375 -4.36 -0.49 7.77
C GLY A 375 -5.60 -0.21 8.63
N PRO A 376 -6.64 0.41 8.05
CA PRO A 376 -7.90 0.71 8.74
C PRO A 376 -8.60 -0.50 9.34
N ALA A 377 -8.51 -1.67 8.70
CA ALA A 377 -9.05 -2.91 9.24
C ALA A 377 -8.27 -3.38 10.48
N THR A 378 -6.95 -3.27 10.46
CA THR A 378 -6.07 -3.55 11.61
C THR A 378 -6.34 -2.58 12.74
N GLU A 379 -6.47 -1.27 12.45
CA GLU A 379 -6.83 -0.27 13.45
C GLU A 379 -8.24 -0.52 13.99
N ALA A 380 -9.25 -0.75 13.16
CA ALA A 380 -10.61 -1.03 13.63
C ALA A 380 -10.68 -2.31 14.49
N ALA A 381 -9.94 -3.36 14.12
CA ALA A 381 -9.87 -4.59 14.91
C ALA A 381 -9.08 -4.40 16.21
N TYR A 382 -7.94 -3.70 16.15
CA TYR A 382 -7.14 -3.36 17.33
C TYR A 382 -7.94 -2.45 18.28
N THR A 383 -8.56 -1.40 17.77
CA THR A 383 -9.45 -0.49 18.49
C THR A 383 -10.69 -1.22 18.98
N ALA A 384 -11.33 -2.13 18.24
CA ALA A 384 -12.42 -2.94 18.80
C ALA A 384 -11.93 -3.86 19.94
N TYR A 385 -10.68 -4.33 19.85
CA TYR A 385 -10.01 -5.15 20.85
C TYR A 385 -9.52 -4.33 22.07
N THR A 386 -9.16 -3.05 21.91
CA THR A 386 -8.61 -2.17 22.96
C THR A 386 -9.56 -1.07 23.47
N ASP A 387 -10.55 -0.67 22.67
CA ASP A 387 -11.62 0.32 22.92
C ASP A 387 -12.98 -0.34 23.18
N GLY A 388 -13.02 -1.61 23.56
CA GLY A 388 -13.84 -1.86 24.75
C GLY A 388 -13.19 -1.03 25.86
N GLU A 389 -13.65 0.22 26.06
CA GLU A 389 -12.99 1.25 26.90
C GLU A 389 -12.16 0.62 28.01
N ARG A 390 -10.90 1.06 28.20
CA ARG A 390 -10.22 0.74 29.47
C ARG A 390 -11.14 1.21 30.58
N LEU A 391 -11.82 0.25 31.19
CA LEU A 391 -12.84 0.47 32.19
C LEU A 391 -12.17 1.27 33.30
N THR A 392 -12.78 2.38 33.70
CA THR A 392 -12.41 3.01 34.96
C THR A 392 -12.51 1.94 36.04
N VAL A 393 -11.44 1.71 36.79
CA VAL A 393 -11.42 0.70 37.88
C VAL A 393 -12.09 1.31 39.11
N ASP A 394 -13.37 1.61 38.99
CA ASP A 394 -14.21 2.27 39.99
C ASP A 394 -14.96 1.25 40.88
N GLY A 395 -15.10 0.00 40.43
CA GLY A 395 -15.88 -1.03 41.10
C GLY A 395 -17.37 -0.98 40.79
N GLU A 396 -17.78 -0.18 39.81
CA GLU A 396 -19.15 -0.09 39.34
C GLU A 396 -19.40 -1.06 38.17
N PHE A 397 -20.37 -1.96 38.36
CA PHE A 397 -20.77 -2.90 37.32
C PHE A 397 -21.82 -2.27 36.40
N GLY A 398 -21.47 -1.11 35.83
CA GLY A 398 -22.32 -0.34 34.94
C GLY A 398 -22.28 -0.82 33.48
N PRO A 399 -23.02 -0.17 32.57
CA PRO A 399 -23.17 -0.59 31.17
C PRO A 399 -21.85 -0.83 30.43
N ALA A 400 -20.81 -0.03 30.71
CA ALA A 400 -19.48 -0.22 30.12
C ALA A 400 -18.81 -1.52 30.61
N THR A 401 -18.80 -1.76 31.93
CA THR A 401 -18.28 -3.00 32.53
C THR A 401 -19.08 -4.22 32.06
N ILE A 402 -20.40 -4.09 31.92
CA ILE A 402 -21.29 -5.12 31.39
C ILE A 402 -20.95 -5.46 29.94
N ALA A 403 -20.89 -4.45 29.06
CA ALA A 403 -20.56 -4.64 27.65
C ALA A 403 -19.17 -5.26 27.48
N ALA A 404 -18.18 -4.84 28.28
CA ALA A 404 -16.85 -5.44 28.26
C ALA A 404 -16.85 -6.91 28.73
N THR A 405 -17.60 -7.23 29.79
CA THR A 405 -17.77 -8.61 30.25
C THR A 405 -18.47 -9.47 29.20
N GLN A 406 -19.50 -8.94 28.53
CA GLN A 406 -20.22 -9.61 27.46
C GLN A 406 -19.32 -9.94 26.26
N ARG A 407 -18.44 -9.01 25.87
CA ARG A 407 -17.42 -9.27 24.83
C ARG A 407 -16.48 -10.41 25.24
N ALA A 408 -16.00 -10.39 26.48
CA ALA A 408 -15.07 -11.41 26.98
C ALA A 408 -15.70 -12.82 27.04
N ILE A 409 -16.98 -12.92 27.40
CA ILE A 409 -17.71 -14.20 27.47
C ILE A 409 -18.41 -14.59 26.16
N GLY A 410 -18.16 -13.85 25.07
CA GLY A 410 -18.61 -14.23 23.71
C GLY A 410 -20.10 -14.05 23.43
N VAL A 411 -20.77 -13.08 24.05
CA VAL A 411 -22.17 -12.72 23.75
C VAL A 411 -22.30 -11.29 23.22
N THR A 412 -23.47 -10.94 22.69
CA THR A 412 -23.78 -9.57 22.25
C THR A 412 -23.54 -8.58 23.38
N ALA A 413 -22.70 -7.57 23.11
CA ALA A 413 -22.32 -6.55 24.07
C ALA A 413 -23.30 -5.36 24.02
N ASP A 414 -24.51 -5.57 24.54
CA ASP A 414 -25.57 -4.57 24.60
C ASP A 414 -25.51 -3.67 25.85
N GLY A 415 -24.63 -3.97 26.80
CA GLY A 415 -24.50 -3.22 28.05
C GLY A 415 -25.60 -3.55 29.07
N GLU A 416 -26.45 -4.53 28.79
CA GLU A 416 -27.55 -4.98 29.65
C GLU A 416 -27.26 -6.36 30.27
N TRP A 417 -27.30 -6.46 31.59
CA TRP A 417 -26.98 -7.70 32.30
C TRP A 417 -28.18 -8.66 32.39
N GLY A 418 -28.60 -9.17 31.24
CA GLY A 418 -29.73 -10.08 31.08
C GLY A 418 -29.41 -11.58 31.31
N PRO A 419 -30.43 -12.46 31.26
CA PRO A 419 -30.29 -13.90 31.46
C PRO A 419 -29.29 -14.58 30.51
N ALA A 420 -29.17 -14.10 29.28
CA ALA A 420 -28.20 -14.62 28.30
C ALA A 420 -26.75 -14.37 28.76
N SER A 421 -26.44 -13.15 29.19
CA SER A 421 -25.12 -12.76 29.72
C SER A 421 -24.76 -13.55 30.98
N LYS A 422 -25.74 -13.79 31.86
CA LYS A 422 -25.55 -14.59 33.07
C LYS A 422 -25.26 -16.06 32.79
N ARG A 423 -26.00 -16.68 31.85
CA ARG A 423 -25.75 -18.06 31.41
C ARG A 423 -24.38 -18.20 30.73
N ALA A 424 -24.02 -17.23 29.90
CA ALA A 424 -22.72 -17.21 29.24
C ALA A 424 -21.57 -17.08 30.24
N LEU A 425 -21.73 -16.26 31.30
CA LEU A 425 -20.74 -16.18 32.37
C LEU A 425 -20.58 -17.51 33.11
N GLN A 426 -21.68 -18.20 33.42
CA GLN A 426 -21.63 -19.53 34.05
C GLN A 426 -20.94 -20.56 33.14
N GLN A 427 -21.22 -20.55 31.83
CA GLN A 427 -20.55 -21.40 30.84
C GLN A 427 -19.06 -21.09 30.73
N HIS A 428 -18.70 -19.81 30.73
CA HIS A 428 -17.32 -19.34 30.71
C HIS A 428 -16.55 -19.85 31.93
N LEU A 429 -17.12 -19.69 33.13
CA LEU A 429 -16.52 -20.16 34.38
C LEU A 429 -16.41 -21.69 34.44
N ASN A 430 -17.37 -22.44 33.91
CA ASN A 430 -17.24 -23.89 33.78
C ASN A 430 -16.08 -24.28 32.85
N THR A 431 -15.95 -23.58 31.73
CA THR A 431 -14.94 -23.86 30.71
C THR A 431 -13.53 -23.50 31.18
N TRP A 432 -13.37 -22.30 31.75
CA TRP A 432 -12.04 -21.71 32.01
C TRP A 432 -11.62 -21.75 33.49
N ALA A 433 -12.58 -21.92 34.41
CA ALA A 433 -12.31 -22.05 35.84
C ALA A 433 -12.61 -23.45 36.42
N GLY A 434 -13.25 -24.34 35.66
CA GLY A 434 -13.62 -25.68 36.15
C GLY A 434 -14.64 -25.62 37.30
N ALA A 435 -15.54 -24.64 37.26
CA ALA A 435 -16.40 -24.26 38.38
C ALA A 435 -17.61 -25.20 38.65
N ASP A 436 -17.90 -26.13 37.73
CA ASP A 436 -18.98 -27.13 37.81
C ASP A 436 -20.36 -26.55 38.22
N LEU A 437 -20.67 -25.35 37.68
CA LEU A 437 -21.89 -24.59 37.94
C LEU A 437 -23.07 -25.11 37.10
N VAL A 438 -24.27 -25.02 37.66
CA VAL A 438 -25.52 -25.15 36.90
C VAL A 438 -25.74 -23.88 36.07
N VAL A 439 -26.00 -24.02 34.77
CA VAL A 439 -26.22 -22.89 33.84
C VAL A 439 -27.71 -22.53 33.82
N ASP A 440 -28.16 -21.84 34.87
CA ASP A 440 -29.56 -21.43 35.08
C ASP A 440 -29.83 -19.96 34.76
N GLY A 441 -28.78 -19.14 34.59
CA GLY A 441 -28.91 -17.70 34.39
C GLY A 441 -29.09 -16.90 35.68
N ASP A 442 -28.91 -17.54 36.84
CA ASP A 442 -28.96 -16.92 38.16
C ASP A 442 -27.55 -16.78 38.76
N ILE A 443 -27.15 -15.55 39.07
CA ILE A 443 -25.84 -15.27 39.67
C ILE A 443 -25.94 -15.42 41.20
N GLY A 444 -25.95 -16.68 41.66
CA GLY A 444 -25.89 -17.02 43.07
C GLY A 444 -24.45 -17.05 43.63
N GLN A 445 -24.30 -17.29 44.93
CA GLN A 445 -23.00 -17.30 45.61
C GLN A 445 -21.99 -18.27 44.99
N ALA A 446 -22.43 -19.42 44.46
CA ALA A 446 -21.54 -20.37 43.79
C ALA A 446 -20.87 -19.77 42.55
N THR A 447 -21.66 -19.08 41.70
CA THR A 447 -21.16 -18.38 40.51
C THR A 447 -20.18 -17.27 40.89
N VAL A 448 -20.47 -16.52 41.96
CA VAL A 448 -19.58 -15.44 42.41
C VAL A 448 -18.28 -15.97 43.00
N LYS A 449 -18.31 -17.03 43.82
CA LYS A 449 -17.10 -17.67 44.36
C LYS A 449 -16.21 -18.19 43.23
N ALA A 450 -16.80 -18.82 42.22
CA ALA A 450 -16.10 -19.27 41.04
C ALA A 450 -15.45 -18.09 40.28
N MET A 451 -16.17 -16.98 40.11
CA MET A 451 -15.62 -15.78 39.47
C MET A 451 -14.47 -15.16 40.28
N GLN A 452 -14.60 -15.05 41.60
CA GLN A 452 -13.55 -14.53 42.49
C GLN A 452 -12.28 -15.40 42.45
N GLN A 453 -12.44 -16.73 42.49
CA GLN A 453 -11.33 -17.68 42.35
C GLN A 453 -10.65 -17.54 40.99
N HIS A 454 -11.45 -17.43 39.93
CA HIS A 454 -10.95 -17.25 38.57
C HIS A 454 -10.18 -15.95 38.42
N LEU A 455 -10.73 -14.83 38.90
CA LEU A 455 -10.06 -13.52 38.91
C LEU A 455 -8.76 -13.55 39.72
N ASN A 456 -8.75 -14.18 40.90
CA ASN A 456 -7.52 -14.35 41.68
C ASN A 456 -6.45 -15.12 40.92
N LYS A 457 -6.83 -16.21 40.26
CA LYS A 457 -5.91 -17.02 39.45
C LYS A 457 -5.36 -16.25 38.25
N MET A 458 -6.20 -15.43 37.61
CA MET A 458 -5.84 -14.71 36.39
C MET A 458 -5.05 -13.45 36.66
N THR A 459 -5.36 -12.66 37.70
CA THR A 459 -4.75 -11.34 37.91
C THR A 459 -3.97 -11.20 39.21
N GLY A 460 -4.05 -12.17 40.12
CA GLY A 460 -3.44 -12.06 41.45
C GLY A 460 -4.15 -11.05 42.36
N ALA A 461 -5.44 -10.79 42.13
CA ALA A 461 -6.21 -9.73 42.80
C ALA A 461 -6.31 -9.83 44.34
N GLY A 462 -6.05 -11.00 44.93
CA GLY A 462 -6.11 -11.18 46.39
C GLY A 462 -7.51 -11.04 46.98
N LEU A 463 -8.56 -11.29 46.19
CA LEU A 463 -9.95 -11.26 46.63
C LEU A 463 -10.20 -12.33 47.70
N VAL A 464 -10.97 -11.98 48.72
CA VAL A 464 -11.60 -12.97 49.60
C VAL A 464 -12.70 -13.69 48.81
N VAL A 465 -12.70 -15.02 48.84
CA VAL A 465 -13.70 -15.85 48.15
C VAL A 465 -14.91 -16.05 49.08
N ASP A 466 -15.74 -15.02 49.18
CA ASP A 466 -16.92 -14.97 50.06
C ASP A 466 -18.24 -15.29 49.33
N GLY A 467 -18.27 -15.13 48.00
CA GLY A 467 -19.48 -15.31 47.19
C GLY A 467 -20.34 -14.06 47.05
N ASP A 468 -19.83 -12.90 47.46
CA ASP A 468 -20.54 -11.64 47.36
C ASP A 468 -19.97 -10.78 46.23
N TRP A 469 -20.82 -10.40 45.27
CA TRP A 469 -20.40 -9.57 44.14
C TRP A 469 -20.42 -8.10 44.56
N GLY A 470 -19.36 -7.69 45.25
CA GLY A 470 -19.12 -6.30 45.65
C GLY A 470 -18.18 -5.53 44.72
N ALA A 471 -17.94 -4.27 45.06
CA ALA A 471 -17.05 -3.37 44.30
C ALA A 471 -15.61 -3.90 44.17
N GLY A 472 -15.10 -4.67 45.14
CA GLY A 472 -13.80 -5.31 45.06
C GLY A 472 -13.72 -6.34 43.92
N THR A 473 -14.73 -7.22 43.84
CA THR A 473 -14.88 -8.20 42.76
C THR A 473 -15.00 -7.50 41.40
N THR A 474 -15.79 -6.42 41.32
CA THR A 474 -15.93 -5.63 40.10
C THR A 474 -14.62 -4.93 39.69
N ARG A 475 -13.85 -4.35 40.61
CA ARG A 475 -12.55 -3.75 40.29
C ARG A 475 -11.56 -4.78 39.75
N ALA A 476 -11.55 -5.97 40.34
CA ALA A 476 -10.74 -7.07 39.85
C ALA A 476 -11.17 -7.54 38.45
N LEU A 477 -12.48 -7.61 38.20
CA LEU A 477 -13.05 -7.90 36.88
C LEU A 477 -12.68 -6.82 35.86
N GLN A 478 -12.89 -5.54 36.16
CA GLN A 478 -12.50 -4.41 35.32
C GLN A 478 -11.00 -4.44 35.00
N THR A 479 -10.17 -4.75 36.01
CA THR A 479 -8.72 -4.90 35.84
C THR A 479 -8.37 -6.08 34.92
N ALA A 480 -9.04 -7.22 35.08
CA ALA A 480 -8.84 -8.40 34.24
C ALA A 480 -9.25 -8.14 32.78
N LEU A 481 -10.41 -7.50 32.58
CA LEU A 481 -10.91 -7.08 31.28
C LEU A 481 -9.96 -6.08 30.60
N ASN A 482 -9.47 -5.07 31.33
CA ASN A 482 -8.50 -4.08 30.84
C ASN A 482 -7.13 -4.68 30.48
N GLN A 483 -6.79 -5.84 31.05
CA GLN A 483 -5.57 -6.57 30.75
C GLN A 483 -5.77 -7.63 29.66
N GLY A 484 -7.00 -7.85 29.18
CA GLY A 484 -7.34 -8.93 28.25
C GLY A 484 -7.09 -10.32 28.85
N ARG A 485 -7.29 -10.47 30.17
CA ARG A 485 -7.01 -11.69 30.94
C ARG A 485 -8.26 -12.26 31.59
N PHE A 486 -9.45 -11.98 31.05
CA PHE A 486 -10.72 -12.47 31.57
C PHE A 486 -11.40 -13.42 30.60
#